data_AF-A0A8D0GCE3-F1
#
_entry.id   AF-A0A8D0GCE3-F1
#
_cell.length_a   1.000
_cell.length_b   1.000
_cell.length_c   1.000
_cell.angle_alpha   90.00
_cell.angle_beta   90.00
_cell.angle_gamma   90.00
#
_symmetry.space_group_name_H-M   'P 1'
#
loop_
_entity.id
_entity.type
_entity.pdbx_description
1 polymer ?
#
loop_
_entity_poly.entity_id
_entity_poly.type
_entity_poly.pdbx_seq_one_letter_code
_entity_poly.pdbx_strand_id
1 'polypeptide(L)'
;MPSWASGLLWSLLVSTAVLGANLVPRVTFQHGDPQRSLTQFSLEGVSNYDTFLLSGDEGTLYVGARDTILSLGVGDTGSVVQQGLVSRAREVRQRGSM
;
A
#
# COMPACT_ATOMS: atom_id res chain seq x y z
N MET A 1 -37.81 44.12 9.92
CA MET A 1 -37.56 42.79 9.32
C MET A 1 -37.54 41.76 10.44
N PRO A 2 -38.10 40.56 10.26
CA PRO A 2 -38.19 39.59 11.34
C PRO A 2 -36.80 39.12 11.79
N SER A 3 -36.52 39.21 13.09
CA SER A 3 -35.23 38.88 13.73
C SER A 3 -34.84 37.38 13.60
N TRP A 4 -35.82 36.50 13.40
CA TRP A 4 -35.58 35.06 13.24
C TRP A 4 -34.87 34.72 11.92
N ALA A 5 -35.04 35.56 10.88
CA ALA A 5 -34.40 35.35 9.59
C ALA A 5 -32.86 35.48 9.67
N SER A 6 -32.35 36.37 10.54
CA SER A 6 -30.90 36.52 10.76
C SER A 6 -30.29 35.33 11.48
N GLY A 7 -31.01 34.71 12.42
CA GLY A 7 -30.53 33.50 13.10
C GLY A 7 -30.37 32.32 12.14
N LEU A 8 -31.35 32.13 11.25
CA LEU A 8 -31.28 31.10 10.20
C LEU A 8 -30.15 31.37 9.21
N LEU A 9 -29.98 32.63 8.79
CA LEU A 9 -28.89 33.03 7.89
C LEU A 9 -27.53 32.74 8.53
N TRP A 10 -27.34 33.06 9.81
CA TRP A 10 -26.11 32.78 10.56
C TRP A 10 -25.86 31.29 10.72
N SER A 11 -26.88 30.49 11.05
CA SER A 11 -26.72 29.04 11.14
C SER A 11 -26.32 28.42 9.80
N LEU A 12 -26.92 28.91 8.70
CA LEU A 12 -26.60 28.45 7.35
C LEU A 12 -25.16 28.82 6.97
N LEU A 13 -24.72 30.05 7.29
CA LEU A 13 -23.36 30.53 7.02
C LEU A 13 -22.29 29.75 7.79
N VAL A 14 -22.57 29.38 9.04
CA VAL A 14 -21.67 28.56 9.86
C VAL A 14 -21.62 27.12 9.33
N SER A 15 -22.78 26.54 8.96
CA SER A 15 -22.84 25.20 8.37
C SER A 15 -22.07 25.12 7.04
N THR A 16 -22.14 26.12 6.17
CA THR A 16 -21.38 26.15 4.92
C THR A 16 -19.88 26.32 5.16
N ALA A 17 -19.47 27.10 6.17
CA ALA A 17 -18.07 27.28 6.52
C ALA A 17 -17.42 25.99 7.08
N VAL A 18 -18.14 25.22 7.91
CA VAL A 18 -17.66 23.96 8.49
C VAL A 18 -17.55 22.85 7.43
N LEU A 19 -18.45 22.83 6.45
CA LEU A 19 -18.41 21.88 5.32
C LEU A 19 -17.34 22.23 4.28
N GLY A 20 -16.79 23.45 4.30
CA GLY A 20 -15.81 23.95 3.35
C GLY A 20 -14.34 23.76 3.75
N ALA A 21 -14.07 23.15 4.90
CA ALA A 21 -12.71 22.81 5.32
C ALA A 21 -12.13 21.72 4.41
N ASN A 22 -11.54 22.14 3.30
CA ASN A 22 -10.87 21.25 2.35
C ASN A 22 -9.64 20.64 3.02
N LEU A 23 -9.77 19.37 3.41
CA LEU A 23 -8.65 18.56 3.86
C LEU A 23 -7.77 18.23 2.65
N VAL A 24 -6.82 19.12 2.37
CA VAL A 24 -5.79 18.88 1.35
C VAL A 24 -4.56 18.24 1.99
N PRO A 25 -3.87 17.30 1.30
CA PRO A 25 -2.58 16.82 1.75
C PRO A 25 -1.62 17.98 1.99
N ARG A 26 -0.89 17.95 3.11
CA ARG A 26 0.06 19.02 3.46
C ARG A 26 1.21 19.11 2.45
N VAL A 27 1.61 17.99 1.87
CA VAL A 27 2.65 17.87 0.85
C VAL A 27 2.24 16.77 -0.13
N THR A 28 2.42 17.02 -1.42
CA THR A 28 2.17 16.07 -2.50
C THR A 28 3.43 15.96 -3.35
N PHE A 29 3.86 14.74 -3.64
CA PHE A 29 4.95 14.46 -4.57
C PHE A 29 4.38 13.74 -5.78
N GLN A 30 4.83 14.10 -6.97
CA GLN A 30 4.45 13.40 -8.18
C GLN A 30 5.20 12.06 -8.26
N HIS A 31 4.64 11.10 -9.01
CA HIS A 31 5.35 9.86 -9.26
C HIS A 31 6.64 10.15 -10.05
N GLY A 32 7.77 9.63 -9.57
CA GLY A 32 9.10 9.90 -10.14
C GLY A 32 9.73 11.23 -9.70
N ASP A 33 9.17 11.91 -8.70
CA ASP A 33 9.77 13.13 -8.15
C ASP A 33 11.18 12.82 -7.58
N PRO A 34 12.24 13.50 -8.04
CA PRO A 34 13.61 13.25 -7.60
C PRO A 34 13.84 13.56 -6.11
N GLN A 35 13.00 14.41 -5.49
CA GLN A 35 13.06 14.67 -4.06
C GLN A 35 12.61 13.46 -3.23
N ARG A 36 11.86 12.54 -3.85
CA ARG A 36 11.33 11.35 -3.18
C ARG A 36 11.35 10.13 -4.12
N SER A 37 12.57 9.65 -4.37
CA SER A 37 12.79 8.41 -5.11
C SER A 37 12.11 7.23 -4.40
N LEU A 38 11.33 6.47 -5.16
CA LEU A 38 10.66 5.26 -4.68
C LEU A 38 11.22 4.05 -5.43
N THR A 39 11.47 2.99 -4.69
CA THR A 39 11.81 1.70 -5.27
C THR A 39 10.58 1.06 -5.87
N GLN A 40 10.71 0.58 -7.10
CA GLN A 40 9.67 -0.18 -7.78
C GLN A 40 10.18 -1.58 -8.11
N PHE A 41 9.30 -2.55 -7.98
CA PHE A 41 9.52 -3.92 -8.45
C PHE A 41 8.31 -4.36 -9.27
N SER A 42 8.58 -5.07 -10.37
CA SER A 42 7.59 -5.77 -11.17
C SER A 42 8.27 -6.94 -11.87
N LEU A 43 7.61 -8.08 -11.93
CA LEU A 43 8.06 -9.25 -12.64
C LEU A 43 7.15 -9.53 -13.83
N GLU A 44 7.73 -9.77 -15.01
CA GLU A 44 6.97 -10.08 -16.22
C GLU A 44 6.14 -11.36 -16.04
N GLY A 45 4.89 -11.33 -16.50
CA GLY A 45 3.95 -12.45 -16.37
C GLY A 45 3.34 -12.63 -14.97
N VAL A 46 3.73 -11.81 -13.99
CA VAL A 46 3.16 -11.83 -12.63
C VAL A 46 2.35 -10.57 -12.38
N SER A 47 1.15 -10.75 -11.83
CA SER A 47 0.18 -9.68 -11.57
C SER A 47 -0.46 -9.85 -10.19
N ASN A 48 -1.24 -8.85 -9.74
CA ASN A 48 -1.98 -8.86 -8.47
C ASN A 48 -1.09 -9.09 -7.24
N TYR A 49 -0.18 -8.16 -6.97
CA TYR A 49 0.65 -8.15 -5.75
C TYR A 49 -0.18 -7.57 -4.59
N ASP A 50 -0.97 -8.41 -3.90
CA ASP A 50 -1.97 -7.96 -2.92
C ASP A 50 -1.72 -8.42 -1.48
N THR A 51 -0.83 -9.40 -1.29
CA THR A 51 -0.54 -9.99 0.01
C THR A 51 0.92 -9.75 0.38
N PHE A 52 1.17 -9.22 1.57
CA PHE A 52 2.51 -8.82 2.02
C PHE A 52 2.80 -9.38 3.42
N LEU A 53 3.98 -9.98 3.58
CA LEU A 53 4.48 -10.47 4.87
C LEU A 53 5.96 -10.12 5.02
N LEU A 54 6.28 -9.29 6.00
CA LEU A 54 7.66 -8.98 6.35
C LEU A 54 8.22 -10.06 7.28
N SER A 55 9.46 -10.49 7.03
CA SER A 55 10.18 -11.41 7.91
C SER A 55 10.48 -10.75 9.27
N GLY A 56 10.67 -11.58 10.30
CA GLY A 56 10.92 -11.07 11.66
C GLY A 56 12.27 -10.34 11.83
N ASP A 57 13.22 -10.58 10.92
CA ASP A 57 14.50 -9.87 10.83
C ASP A 57 14.45 -8.65 9.89
N GLU A 58 13.27 -8.33 9.35
CA GLU A 58 12.99 -7.21 8.44
C GLU A 58 13.77 -7.22 7.10
N GLY A 59 14.59 -8.24 6.85
CA GLY A 59 15.44 -8.34 5.65
C GLY A 59 14.72 -8.88 4.41
N THR A 60 13.56 -9.52 4.56
CA THR A 60 12.82 -10.15 3.47
C THR A 60 11.33 -9.81 3.52
N LEU A 61 10.81 -9.29 2.41
CA LEU A 61 9.39 -9.11 2.16
C LEU A 61 8.88 -10.25 1.28
N TYR A 62 8.05 -11.12 1.84
CA TYR A 62 7.29 -12.10 1.07
C TYR A 62 6.07 -11.43 0.46
N VAL A 63 5.89 -11.62 -0.85
CA VAL A 63 4.78 -11.05 -1.61
C VAL A 63 3.99 -12.17 -2.25
N GLY A 64 2.73 -12.31 -1.85
CA GLY A 64 1.75 -13.13 -2.55
C GLY A 64 1.27 -12.38 -3.78
N ALA A 65 1.37 -13.04 -4.92
CA ALA A 65 0.88 -12.54 -6.19
C ALA A 65 0.04 -13.62 -6.89
N ARG A 66 -0.55 -13.28 -8.03
CA ARG A 66 -1.31 -14.24 -8.83
C ARG A 66 -0.43 -15.45 -9.16
N ASP A 67 -0.88 -16.63 -8.70
CA ASP A 67 -0.28 -17.94 -8.96
C ASP A 67 1.18 -18.12 -8.46
N THR A 68 1.69 -17.21 -7.62
CA THR A 68 3.08 -17.28 -7.13
C THR A 68 3.31 -16.56 -5.79
N ILE A 69 4.41 -16.93 -5.11
CA ILE A 69 4.92 -16.24 -3.93
C ILE A 69 6.37 -15.85 -4.21
N LEU A 70 6.66 -14.57 -4.04
CA LEU A 70 7.96 -13.96 -4.25
C LEU A 70 8.62 -13.64 -2.91
N SER A 71 9.95 -13.78 -2.84
CA SER A 71 10.75 -13.26 -1.72
C SER A 71 11.61 -12.10 -2.22
N LEU A 72 11.41 -10.93 -1.62
CA LEU A 72 12.07 -9.69 -1.98
C LEU A 72 13.01 -9.26 -0.85
N GLY A 73 14.28 -9.01 -1.17
CA GLY A 73 15.21 -8.42 -0.20
C GLY A 73 14.85 -6.97 0.06
N VAL A 74 14.75 -6.59 1.34
CA VAL A 74 14.52 -5.20 1.77
C VAL A 74 15.88 -4.63 2.18
N GLY A 75 16.52 -3.88 1.28
CA GLY A 75 17.79 -3.21 1.55
C GLY A 75 17.62 -1.78 2.06
N ASP A 76 18.58 -1.28 2.83
CA ASP A 76 18.61 0.09 3.41
C ASP A 76 18.49 1.21 2.36
N THR A 77 18.91 0.96 1.12
CA THR A 77 18.93 1.95 0.03
C THR A 77 17.66 1.93 -0.83
N GLY A 78 16.60 1.21 -0.41
CA GLY A 78 15.43 1.04 -1.28
C GLY A 78 15.80 0.29 -2.55
N SER A 79 16.46 -0.85 -2.42
CA SER A 79 16.64 -1.78 -3.53
C SER A 79 15.81 -3.03 -3.21
N VAL A 80 14.97 -3.43 -4.15
CA VAL A 80 14.15 -4.64 -4.07
C VAL A 80 14.76 -5.66 -5.02
N VAL A 81 15.39 -6.68 -4.44
CA VAL A 81 15.98 -7.78 -5.21
C VAL A 81 15.12 -9.01 -5.05
N GLN A 82 14.67 -9.61 -6.16
CA GLN A 82 14.05 -10.92 -6.10
C GLN A 82 15.09 -11.96 -5.65
N GLN A 83 14.90 -12.49 -4.46
CA GLN A 83 15.78 -13.51 -3.88
C GLN A 83 15.38 -14.93 -4.32
N GLY A 84 14.13 -15.13 -4.75
CA GLY A 84 13.64 -16.44 -5.14
C GLY A 84 12.15 -16.50 -5.40
N LEU A 85 11.70 -17.66 -5.88
CA LEU A 85 10.30 -18.02 -6.07
C LEU A 85 10.02 -19.20 -5.13
N VAL A 86 9.08 -19.04 -4.21
CA VAL A 86 8.75 -20.10 -3.26
C VAL A 86 7.91 -21.14 -3.99
N SER A 87 8.60 -22.06 -4.66
CA SER A 87 7.96 -23.19 -5.33
C SER A 87 7.44 -24.15 -4.28
N ARG A 88 6.17 -24.55 -4.42
CA ARG A 88 5.55 -25.60 -3.61
C ARG A 88 6.16 -26.96 -3.97
N ALA A 89 7.40 -27.21 -3.57
CA ALA A 89 8.12 -28.44 -3.86
C ALA A 89 7.76 -29.53 -2.83
N ARG A 90 6.79 -30.37 -3.23
CA ARG A 90 6.60 -31.78 -2.84
C ARG A 90 6.72 -32.12 -1.34
N GLU A 91 5.58 -32.11 -0.65
CA GLU A 91 5.45 -32.82 0.63
C GLU A 91 4.08 -33.49 0.75
N VAL A 92 3.79 -34.48 -0.12
CA VAL A 92 2.65 -35.41 0.08
C VAL A 92 3.01 -36.87 -0.29
N ARG A 93 4.21 -37.19 -0.79
CA ARG A 93 4.54 -38.54 -1.28
C ARG A 93 5.61 -39.31 -0.48
N GLN A 94 5.62 -39.24 0.85
CA GLN A 94 6.45 -40.12 1.69
C GLN A 94 5.81 -40.54 3.05
N ARG A 95 4.47 -40.60 3.15
CA ARG A 95 3.80 -41.23 4.32
C ARG A 95 2.66 -42.15 3.90
N GLY A 96 3.01 -43.26 3.28
CA GLY A 96 2.02 -44.29 2.92
C GLY A 96 2.60 -45.47 2.17
N SER A 97 3.68 -46.05 2.68
CA SER A 97 4.11 -47.41 2.32
C SER A 97 5.02 -47.93 3.41
N MET A 98 4.41 -48.42 4.48
CA MET A 98 4.93 -49.47 5.35
C MET A 98 3.76 -50.36 5.72
#